data_AF-A0AAE9ZX40-F1
#
_entry.id   AF-A0AAE9ZX40-F1
#
_cell.length_a   1.000
_cell.length_b   1.000
_cell.length_c   1.000
_cell.angle_alpha   90.00
_cell.angle_beta   90.00
_cell.angle_gamma   90.00
#
_symmetry.space_group_name_H-M   'P 1'
#
loop_
_entity.id
_entity.type
_entity.pdbx_description
1 polymer ?
#
loop_
_entity_poly.entity_id
_entity_poly.type
_entity_poly.pdbx_seq_one_letter_code
_entity_poly.pdbx_strand_id
1 'polypeptide(L)'
;MKTYSKFTKPLLIGALAFTLGACSERQQENTKDALADAKEATKETWQDTKAATQSAWADLSDATYDERESFKDGVSDMAAKLEEKAEALGDKTADASDEAMDKLRNARAELADSLDDLGDATADTWEDAKDRVADAWNNVEAAYHDVMS
;
A
#
# COMPACT_ATOMS: atom_id res chain seq x y z
N MET A 1 -0.97 -40.39 -35.02
CA MET A 1 -2.12 -39.46 -35.00
C MET A 1 -2.05 -38.61 -33.75
N LYS A 2 -2.23 -37.30 -33.91
CA LYS A 2 -2.28 -36.28 -32.85
C LYS A 2 -3.49 -36.49 -31.93
N THR A 3 -3.40 -36.10 -30.66
CA THR A 3 -4.29 -35.06 -30.08
C THR A 3 -3.86 -34.62 -28.68
N TYR A 4 -3.93 -33.30 -28.49
CA TYR A 4 -3.66 -32.49 -27.31
C TYR A 4 -4.82 -32.56 -26.28
N SER A 5 -4.54 -32.35 -24.98
CA SER A 5 -5.17 -31.26 -24.20
C SER A 5 -4.81 -31.22 -22.71
N LYS A 6 -4.35 -30.03 -22.30
CA LYS A 6 -4.75 -29.26 -21.10
C LYS A 6 -4.20 -29.69 -19.74
N PHE A 7 -3.04 -29.10 -19.42
CA PHE A 7 -2.69 -28.67 -18.07
C PHE A 7 -3.73 -27.66 -17.57
N THR A 8 -4.72 -28.13 -16.81
CA THR A 8 -5.59 -27.27 -15.99
C THR A 8 -5.03 -27.18 -14.59
N LYS A 9 -4.62 -25.96 -14.20
CA LYS A 9 -4.24 -25.56 -12.85
C LYS A 9 -5.36 -25.89 -11.85
N PRO A 10 -5.09 -26.49 -10.69
CA PRO A 10 -5.87 -26.24 -9.51
C PRO A 10 -5.21 -25.08 -8.74
N LEU A 11 -5.84 -23.92 -8.85
CA LEU A 11 -5.80 -22.86 -7.86
C LEU A 11 -6.38 -23.46 -6.57
N LEU A 12 -5.52 -23.98 -5.68
CA LEU A 12 -5.94 -24.39 -4.35
C LEU A 12 -5.96 -23.15 -3.46
N ILE A 13 -7.15 -22.54 -3.41
CA ILE A 13 -7.61 -21.74 -2.28
C ILE A 13 -7.66 -22.69 -1.08
N GLY A 14 -6.54 -22.78 -0.37
CA GLY A 14 -6.45 -23.47 0.90
C GLY A 14 -6.88 -22.53 2.00
N ALA A 15 -8.17 -22.56 2.34
CA ALA A 15 -8.72 -21.94 3.54
C ALA A 15 -7.95 -22.46 4.78
N LEU A 16 -7.06 -21.63 5.32
CA LEU A 16 -6.42 -21.85 6.61
C LEU A 16 -7.41 -21.42 7.70
N ALA A 17 -8.31 -22.34 8.05
CA ALA A 17 -9.06 -22.28 9.29
C ALA A 17 -8.07 -22.35 10.45
N PHE A 18 -7.84 -21.20 11.10
CA PHE A 18 -6.97 -21.05 12.25
C PHE A 18 -7.67 -21.66 13.49
N THR A 19 -7.51 -22.96 13.70
CA THR A 19 -7.90 -23.58 14.97
C THR A 19 -6.86 -23.23 16.02
N LEU A 20 -7.20 -22.27 16.87
CA LEU A 20 -6.55 -22.02 18.15
C LEU A 20 -6.59 -23.30 19.00
N GLY A 21 -5.46 -23.98 19.13
CA GLY A 21 -5.33 -25.14 20.00
C GLY A 21 -3.99 -25.84 19.86
N ALA A 22 -3.11 -25.63 20.84
CA ALA A 22 -1.90 -26.42 21.09
C ALA A 22 -0.84 -26.41 19.96
N CYS A 23 -0.07 -25.33 19.86
CA CYS A 23 1.08 -25.31 18.97
C CYS A 23 2.27 -26.06 19.61
N SER A 24 2.60 -27.21 19.01
CA SER A 24 3.82 -27.98 19.26
C SER A 24 4.93 -27.47 18.33
N GLU A 25 6.17 -27.48 18.83
CA GLU A 25 7.46 -26.98 18.29
C GLU A 25 7.88 -27.29 16.83
N ARG A 26 6.99 -27.78 15.94
CA ARG A 26 7.35 -28.24 14.58
C ARG A 26 6.85 -27.35 13.43
N GLN A 27 6.11 -26.28 13.73
CA GLN A 27 5.55 -25.36 12.72
C GLN A 27 6.28 -24.01 12.62
N GLN A 28 7.36 -23.84 13.40
CA GLN A 28 8.07 -22.56 13.56
C GLN A 28 9.05 -22.22 12.41
N GLU A 29 9.45 -23.19 11.60
CA GLU A 29 10.33 -22.93 10.43
C GLU A 29 9.53 -22.46 9.20
N ASN A 30 8.41 -23.10 8.88
CA ASN A 30 7.56 -22.69 7.74
C ASN A 30 6.86 -21.34 7.94
N THR A 31 6.61 -20.92 9.18
CA THR A 31 5.97 -19.61 9.46
C THR A 31 6.96 -18.46 9.34
N LYS A 32 8.23 -18.66 9.68
CA LYS A 32 9.27 -17.63 9.49
C LYS A 32 9.62 -17.42 8.02
N ASP A 33 9.73 -18.49 7.25
CA ASP A 33 9.98 -18.39 5.81
C ASP A 33 8.77 -17.77 5.09
N ALA A 34 7.54 -18.20 5.40
CA ALA A 34 6.33 -17.60 4.82
C ALA A 34 6.15 -16.12 5.20
N LEU A 35 6.55 -15.73 6.41
CA LEU A 35 6.54 -14.34 6.85
C LEU A 35 7.63 -13.52 6.15
N ALA A 36 8.84 -14.08 5.99
CA ALA A 36 9.93 -13.43 5.28
C ALA A 36 9.56 -13.21 3.81
N ASP A 37 9.00 -14.22 3.15
CA ASP A 37 8.49 -14.12 1.78
C ASP A 37 7.36 -13.09 1.67
N ALA A 38 6.45 -13.05 2.65
CA ALA A 38 5.39 -12.05 2.69
C ALA A 38 5.95 -10.63 2.87
N LYS A 39 6.95 -10.45 3.74
CA LYS A 39 7.63 -9.17 3.99
C LYS A 39 8.39 -8.71 2.74
N GLU A 40 9.07 -9.62 2.05
CA GLU A 40 9.81 -9.32 0.82
C GLU A 40 8.86 -8.96 -0.35
N ALA A 41 7.82 -9.77 -0.59
CA ALA A 41 6.81 -9.48 -1.59
C ALA A 41 6.08 -8.15 -1.32
N THR A 42 5.84 -7.84 -0.04
CA THR A 42 5.20 -6.60 0.37
C THR A 42 6.14 -5.41 0.15
N LYS A 43 7.43 -5.55 0.46
CA LYS A 43 8.46 -4.55 0.20
C LYS A 43 8.66 -4.27 -1.29
N GLU A 44 8.73 -5.29 -2.14
CA GLU A 44 8.78 -5.12 -3.60
C GLU A 44 7.53 -4.38 -4.09
N THR A 45 6.35 -4.81 -3.66
CA THR A 45 5.08 -4.18 -4.02
C THR A 45 5.03 -2.72 -3.57
N TRP A 46 5.61 -2.38 -2.42
CA TRP A 46 5.75 -1.01 -1.96
C TRP A 46 6.74 -0.20 -2.78
N GLN A 47 7.86 -0.78 -3.22
CA GLN A 47 8.78 -0.10 -4.12
C GLN A 47 8.13 0.22 -5.46
N ASP A 48 7.34 -0.70 -6.01
CA ASP A 48 6.55 -0.46 -7.22
C ASP A 48 5.52 0.65 -7.00
N THR A 49 4.85 0.63 -5.84
CA THR A 49 3.89 1.69 -5.45
C THR A 49 4.61 3.03 -5.33
N LYS A 50 5.74 3.08 -4.64
CA LYS A 50 6.57 4.29 -4.50
C LYS A 50 7.04 4.80 -5.86
N ALA A 51 7.45 3.93 -6.78
CA ALA A 51 7.88 4.33 -8.12
C ALA A 51 6.71 4.90 -8.95
N ALA A 52 5.55 4.24 -8.92
CA ALA A 52 4.35 4.72 -9.60
C ALA A 52 3.87 6.06 -9.00
N THR A 53 3.86 6.17 -7.69
CA THR A 53 3.49 7.38 -6.97
C THR A 53 4.53 8.48 -7.19
N GLN A 54 5.84 8.20 -7.22
CA GLN A 54 6.87 9.20 -7.53
C GLN A 54 6.69 9.81 -8.91
N SER A 55 6.27 9.02 -9.90
CA SER A 55 5.93 9.55 -11.22
C SER A 55 4.75 10.52 -11.12
N ALA A 56 3.67 10.11 -10.46
CA ALA A 56 2.50 10.97 -10.24
C ALA A 56 2.84 12.22 -9.40
N TRP A 57 3.79 12.12 -8.48
CA TRP A 57 4.31 13.23 -7.68
C TRP A 57 5.14 14.23 -8.48
N ALA A 58 5.99 13.74 -9.37
CA ALA A 58 6.74 14.60 -10.29
C ALA A 58 5.76 15.39 -11.17
N ASP A 59 4.77 14.68 -11.73
CA ASP A 59 3.71 15.27 -12.53
C ASP A 59 2.88 16.28 -11.73
N LEU A 60 2.59 16.01 -10.44
CA LEU A 60 1.92 16.98 -9.56
C LEU A 60 2.79 18.20 -9.24
N SER A 61 4.07 18.02 -8.96
CA SER A 61 4.94 19.13 -8.57
C SER A 61 5.02 20.17 -9.68
N ASP A 62 5.02 19.70 -10.94
CA ASP A 62 4.98 20.52 -12.15
C ASP A 62 3.55 20.94 -12.52
N ALA A 63 2.52 20.28 -11.98
CA ALA A 63 1.12 20.61 -12.27
C ALA A 63 0.75 22.00 -11.74
N THR A 64 0.22 22.79 -12.67
CA THR A 64 -0.37 24.08 -12.40
C THR A 64 -1.82 23.92 -11.94
N TYR A 65 -2.40 24.96 -11.34
CA TYR A 65 -3.81 24.97 -10.93
C TYR A 65 -4.78 24.61 -12.07
N ASP A 66 -4.42 24.95 -13.31
CA ASP A 66 -5.22 24.67 -14.51
C ASP A 66 -5.28 23.15 -14.83
N GLU A 67 -4.36 22.35 -14.31
CA GLU A 67 -4.25 20.90 -14.51
C GLU A 67 -4.86 20.07 -13.36
N ARG A 68 -5.50 20.73 -12.38
CA ARG A 68 -6.03 20.08 -11.17
C ARG A 68 -6.99 18.91 -11.43
N GLU A 69 -7.69 18.90 -12.57
CA GLU A 69 -8.59 17.80 -12.96
C GLU A 69 -7.80 16.52 -13.26
N SER A 70 -6.73 16.62 -14.07
CA SER A 70 -5.84 15.49 -14.35
C SER A 70 -5.16 14.98 -13.07
N PHE A 71 -4.88 15.90 -12.15
CA PHE A 71 -4.33 15.55 -10.86
C PHE A 71 -5.31 14.78 -9.97
N LYS A 72 -6.58 15.21 -9.91
CA LYS A 72 -7.62 14.53 -9.13
C LYS A 72 -7.77 13.06 -9.51
N ASP A 73 -7.68 12.76 -10.80
CA ASP A 73 -7.70 11.38 -11.30
C ASP A 73 -6.45 10.60 -10.86
N GLY A 74 -5.25 11.19 -11.02
CA GLY A 74 -4.00 10.56 -10.60
C GLY A 74 -3.92 10.29 -9.09
N VAL A 75 -4.48 11.20 -8.30
CA VAL A 75 -4.62 11.09 -6.84
C VAL A 75 -5.53 9.97 -6.42
N SER A 76 -6.71 9.87 -7.04
CA SER A 76 -7.67 8.84 -6.72
C SER A 76 -7.05 7.46 -6.96
N ASP A 77 -6.30 7.32 -8.06
CA ASP A 77 -5.54 6.11 -8.36
C ASP A 77 -4.44 5.81 -7.34
N MET A 78 -3.71 6.84 -6.87
CA MET A 78 -2.70 6.67 -5.82
C MET A 78 -3.33 6.23 -4.50
N ALA A 79 -4.40 6.89 -4.06
CA ALA A 79 -5.10 6.56 -2.82
C ALA A 79 -5.65 5.12 -2.86
N ALA A 80 -6.26 4.72 -3.97
CA ALA A 80 -6.78 3.36 -4.15
C ALA A 80 -5.67 2.30 -4.09
N LYS A 81 -4.53 2.54 -4.76
CA LYS A 81 -3.37 1.62 -4.71
C LYS A 81 -2.82 1.51 -3.30
N LEU A 82 -2.69 2.64 -2.61
CA LEU A 82 -2.19 2.68 -1.24
C LEU A 82 -3.10 1.90 -0.28
N GLU A 83 -4.41 2.03 -0.45
CA GLU A 83 -5.42 1.30 0.32
C GLU A 83 -5.31 -0.21 0.16
N GLU A 84 -5.28 -0.68 -1.09
CA GLU A 84 -5.08 -2.09 -1.42
C GLU A 84 -3.80 -2.66 -0.77
N LYS A 85 -2.70 -1.89 -0.80
CA LYS A 85 -1.41 -2.37 -0.26
C LYS A 85 -1.39 -2.42 1.26
N ALA A 86 -1.98 -1.44 1.92
CA ALA A 86 -2.01 -1.40 3.38
C ALA A 86 -2.98 -2.44 3.96
N GLU A 87 -4.07 -2.79 3.27
CA GLU A 87 -4.89 -3.95 3.63
C GLU A 87 -4.12 -5.27 3.49
N ALA A 88 -3.45 -5.46 2.34
CA ALA A 88 -2.63 -6.65 2.11
C ALA A 88 -1.49 -6.81 3.13
N LEU A 89 -0.97 -5.70 3.65
CA LEU A 89 0.01 -5.64 4.72
C LEU A 89 -0.54 -6.16 6.06
N GLY A 90 -1.74 -5.69 6.45
CA GLY A 90 -2.37 -6.06 7.71
C GLY A 90 -2.72 -7.54 7.78
N ASP A 91 -3.11 -8.13 6.65
CA ASP A 91 -3.40 -9.56 6.56
C ASP A 91 -2.14 -10.44 6.57
N LYS A 92 -1.00 -9.91 6.13
CA LYS A 92 0.25 -10.67 5.96
C LYS A 92 1.27 -10.48 7.08
N THR A 93 1.19 -9.38 7.82
CA THR A 93 2.18 -9.03 8.83
C THR A 93 1.64 -9.32 10.22
N ALA A 94 1.62 -10.61 10.59
CA ALA A 94 1.21 -11.03 11.94
C ALA A 94 2.15 -10.51 13.05
N ASP A 95 3.35 -10.04 12.68
CA ASP A 95 4.37 -9.49 13.60
C ASP A 95 4.39 -7.95 13.65
N ALA A 96 3.55 -7.26 12.86
CA ALA A 96 3.45 -5.81 12.97
C ALA A 96 2.80 -5.46 14.30
N SER A 97 3.37 -4.50 15.02
CA SER A 97 2.71 -4.01 16.23
C SER A 97 1.41 -3.31 15.85
N ASP A 98 0.39 -3.45 16.71
CA ASP A 98 -0.87 -2.70 16.57
C ASP A 98 -0.59 -1.19 16.43
N GLU A 99 0.43 -0.69 17.13
CA GLU A 99 0.88 0.70 17.04
C GLU A 99 1.40 1.08 15.65
N ALA A 100 2.23 0.25 15.02
CA ALA A 100 2.74 0.51 13.67
C ALA A 100 1.61 0.48 12.63
N MET A 101 0.69 -0.47 12.77
CA MET A 101 -0.51 -0.55 11.92
C MET A 101 -1.43 0.66 12.11
N ASP A 102 -1.60 1.14 13.34
CA ASP A 102 -2.39 2.34 13.64
C ASP A 102 -1.71 3.61 13.10
N LYS A 103 -0.38 3.73 13.19
CA LYS A 103 0.37 4.81 12.52
C LYS A 103 0.15 4.79 11.01
N LEU A 104 0.20 3.63 10.38
CA LEU A 104 -0.04 3.49 8.94
C LEU A 104 -1.46 3.91 8.57
N ARG A 105 -2.47 3.49 9.36
CA ARG A 105 -3.87 3.92 9.15
C ARG A 105 -4.03 5.43 9.28
N ASN A 106 -3.43 6.04 10.31
CA ASN A 106 -3.52 7.48 10.53
C ASN A 106 -2.82 8.26 9.42
N ALA A 107 -1.61 7.87 9.02
CA ALA A 107 -0.89 8.52 7.93
C ALA A 107 -1.66 8.43 6.60
N ARG A 108 -2.33 7.29 6.35
CA ARG A 108 -3.20 7.12 5.18
C ARG A 108 -4.41 8.05 5.22
N ALA A 109 -5.03 8.22 6.39
CA ALA A 109 -6.14 9.15 6.57
C ALA A 109 -5.69 10.59 6.36
N GLU A 110 -4.55 11.00 6.93
CA GLU A 110 -3.95 12.33 6.70
C GLU A 110 -3.68 12.60 5.22
N LEU A 111 -3.19 11.60 4.49
CA LEU A 111 -2.98 11.72 3.05
C LEU A 111 -4.31 11.88 2.31
N ALA A 112 -5.34 11.10 2.64
CA ALA A 112 -6.66 11.24 2.02
C ALA A 112 -7.27 12.62 2.28
N ASP A 113 -7.17 13.13 3.50
CA ASP A 113 -7.66 14.48 3.86
C ASP A 113 -6.87 15.57 3.08
N SER A 114 -5.54 15.45 3.01
CA SER A 114 -4.72 16.41 2.26
C SER A 114 -5.04 16.40 0.77
N LEU A 115 -5.38 15.23 0.21
CA LEU A 115 -5.77 15.07 -1.18
C LEU A 115 -7.13 15.73 -1.48
N ASP A 116 -8.07 15.65 -0.54
CA ASP A 116 -9.36 16.36 -0.62
C ASP A 116 -9.13 17.89 -0.57
N ASP A 117 -8.32 18.36 0.38
CA ASP A 117 -7.92 19.77 0.50
C ASP A 117 -7.27 20.30 -0.78
N LEU A 118 -6.45 19.49 -1.45
CA LEU A 118 -5.83 19.84 -2.72
C LEU A 118 -6.84 19.87 -3.88
N GLY A 119 -7.86 19.01 -3.85
CA GLY A 119 -8.98 19.06 -4.80
C GLY A 119 -9.82 20.35 -4.68
N ASP A 120 -9.94 20.86 -3.45
CA ASP A 120 -10.69 22.08 -3.11
C ASP A 120 -9.81 23.36 -3.09
N ALA A 121 -8.51 23.20 -3.32
CA ALA A 121 -7.59 24.32 -3.35
C ALA A 121 -7.97 25.34 -4.44
N THR A 122 -7.61 26.59 -4.19
CA THR A 122 -7.68 27.69 -5.16
C THR A 122 -6.32 27.92 -5.79
N ALA A 123 -6.23 28.72 -6.85
CA ALA A 123 -4.94 29.09 -7.44
C ALA A 123 -3.96 29.69 -6.41
N ASP A 124 -4.47 30.45 -5.43
CA ASP A 124 -3.65 31.08 -4.39
C ASP A 124 -3.15 30.08 -3.32
N THR A 125 -3.84 28.95 -3.14
CA THR A 125 -3.52 27.94 -2.11
C THR A 125 -3.00 26.63 -2.71
N TRP A 126 -2.84 26.57 -4.03
CA TRP A 126 -2.47 25.35 -4.76
C TRP A 126 -1.11 24.81 -4.34
N GLU A 127 -0.09 25.67 -4.29
CA GLU A 127 1.27 25.27 -3.88
C GLU A 127 1.29 24.74 -2.44
N ASP A 128 0.68 25.46 -1.49
CA ASP A 128 0.60 25.02 -0.10
C ASP A 128 -0.15 23.68 0.04
N ALA A 129 -1.16 23.43 -0.79
CA ALA A 129 -1.89 22.18 -0.78
C ALA A 129 -1.04 21.04 -1.37
N LYS A 130 -0.26 21.28 -2.43
CA LYS A 130 0.72 20.31 -2.96
C LYS A 130 1.73 19.90 -1.89
N ASP A 131 2.27 20.88 -1.16
CA ASP A 131 3.23 20.64 -0.09
C ASP A 131 2.63 19.77 1.04
N ARG A 132 1.37 20.04 1.45
CA ARG A 132 0.67 19.23 2.46
C ARG A 132 0.52 17.78 2.03
N VAL A 133 0.13 17.54 0.78
CA VAL A 133 -0.01 16.17 0.29
C VAL A 133 1.38 15.50 0.25
N ALA A 134 2.44 16.22 -0.12
CA ALA A 134 3.79 15.66 -0.19
C ALA A 134 4.28 15.24 1.21
N ASP A 135 4.02 16.08 2.21
CA ASP A 135 4.30 15.76 3.62
C ASP A 135 3.49 14.55 4.11
N ALA A 136 2.19 14.51 3.80
CA ALA A 136 1.35 13.38 4.17
C ALA A 136 1.81 12.07 3.51
N TRP A 137 2.27 12.12 2.26
CA TRP A 137 2.87 10.98 1.58
C TRP A 137 4.15 10.49 2.28
N ASN A 138 5.02 11.41 2.70
CA ASN A 138 6.22 11.08 3.46
C ASN A 138 5.86 10.39 4.79
N ASN A 139 4.78 10.81 5.46
CA ASN A 139 4.28 10.16 6.68
C ASN A 139 3.84 8.72 6.41
N VAL A 140 3.15 8.47 5.29
CA VAL A 140 2.75 7.10 4.90
C VAL A 140 3.98 6.24 4.67
N GLU A 141 5.00 6.75 3.97
CA GLU A 141 6.25 6.01 3.73
C GLU A 141 6.95 5.66 5.05
N ALA A 142 7.04 6.61 5.97
CA ALA A 142 7.63 6.37 7.29
C ALA A 142 6.86 5.31 8.08
N ALA A 143 5.52 5.39 8.10
CA ALA A 143 4.69 4.43 8.81
C ALA A 143 4.74 3.03 8.17
N TYR A 144 4.79 2.95 6.84
CA TYR A 144 5.01 1.69 6.13
C TYR A 144 6.35 1.07 6.51
N HIS A 145 7.41 1.87 6.58
CA HIS A 145 8.73 1.39 7.02
C HIS A 145 8.71 0.92 8.48
N ASP A 146 7.94 1.55 9.37
CA ASP A 146 7.77 1.12 10.78
C ASP A 146 7.12 -0.26 10.87
N VAL A 147 6.03 -0.47 10.11
CA VAL A 147 5.33 -1.78 9.99
C VAL A 147 6.27 -2.87 9.46
N MET A 148 7.21 -2.49 8.60
CA MET A 148 8.17 -3.38 7.94
C MET A 148 9.53 -3.43 8.64
N SER A 149 9.72 -2.78 9.78
CA SER A 149 10.96 -2.86 10.56
C SER A 149 11.11 -4.22 11.26
#